data_AF-J4XKJ9-F1
#
_entry.id   AF-J4XKJ9-F1
#
_cell.length_a   1.000
_cell.length_b   1.000
_cell.length_c   1.000
_cell.angle_alpha   90.00
_cell.angle_beta   90.00
_cell.angle_gamma   90.00
#
_symmetry.space_group_name_H-M   'P 1'
#
loop_
_entity.id
_entity.type
_entity.pdbx_description
1 polymer ?
#
loop_
_entity_poly.entity_id
_entity_poly.type
_entity_poly.pdbx_seq_one_letter_code
_entity_poly.pdbx_strand_id
1 'polypeptide(L)'
;MNNQIDLALPNLYAEFLSKIDKAGELIIENTGITLYSILDLLEKNSTYQIEGWEPDFFLIGQDGDVAFFIKKDSDDTIYMNDLGALGSLE
;
A
#
# COMPACT_ATOMS: atom_id res chain seq x y z
N MET A 1 20.51 1.33 -12.89
CA MET A 1 20.00 0.11 -12.22
C MET A 1 18.49 0.21 -12.20
N ASN A 2 17.81 -0.56 -13.06
CA ASN A 2 16.35 -0.63 -13.04
C ASN A 2 15.97 -1.58 -11.91
N ASN A 3 15.81 -1.05 -10.69
CA ASN A 3 15.11 -1.78 -9.64
C ASN A 3 13.62 -1.81 -10.02
N GLN A 4 13.29 -2.66 -11.00
CA GLN A 4 11.93 -3.14 -11.17
C GLN A 4 11.66 -4.01 -9.95
N ILE A 5 11.02 -3.39 -8.97
CA ILE A 5 10.36 -4.16 -7.93
C ILE A 5 9.14 -4.76 -8.63
N ASP A 6 9.20 -6.07 -8.89
CA ASP A 6 8.10 -6.83 -9.46
C ASP A 6 7.04 -7.00 -8.36
N LEU A 7 6.36 -5.90 -8.02
CA LEU A 7 5.15 -5.99 -7.23
C LEU A 7 4.02 -6.29 -8.21
N ALA A 8 3.22 -7.31 -7.90
CA ALA A 8 1.95 -7.59 -8.56
C ALA A 8 0.89 -6.53 -8.20
N LEU A 9 1.24 -5.24 -8.33
CA LEU A 9 0.33 -4.13 -8.14
C LEU A 9 -0.52 -3.96 -9.40
N PRO A 10 -1.76 -3.49 -9.23
CA PRO A 10 -2.61 -3.21 -10.37
C PRO A 10 -2.07 -2.04 -11.19
N ASN A 11 -2.42 -2.02 -12.48
CA ASN A 11 -1.74 -1.20 -13.48
C ASN A 11 -1.81 0.31 -13.17
N LEU A 12 -2.94 0.82 -12.69
CA LEU A 12 -3.09 2.24 -12.40
C LEU A 12 -2.27 2.65 -11.17
N TYR A 13 -2.25 1.80 -10.14
CA TYR A 13 -1.47 2.07 -8.94
C TYR A 13 0.03 1.98 -9.20
N ALA A 14 0.48 1.01 -10.01
CA ALA A 14 1.87 0.92 -10.44
C ALA A 14 2.30 2.17 -11.23
N GLU A 15 1.46 2.65 -12.16
CA GLU A 15 1.67 3.90 -12.90
C GLU A 15 1.71 5.12 -11.97
N PHE A 16 0.86 5.17 -10.94
CA PHE A 16 0.88 6.21 -9.91
C PHE A 16 2.20 6.20 -9.13
N LEU A 17 2.66 5.03 -8.65
CA LEU A 17 3.94 4.89 -7.96
C LEU A 17 5.13 5.31 -8.85
N SER A 18 5.04 5.09 -10.16
CA SER A 18 6.08 5.53 -11.09
C SER A 18 6.12 7.06 -11.29
N LYS A 19 5.05 7.78 -10.94
CA LYS A 19 4.97 9.24 -11.07
C LYS A 19 5.42 9.98 -9.82
N ILE A 20 5.34 9.34 -8.66
CA ILE A 20 5.79 9.90 -7.38
C ILE A 20 7.24 9.51 -7.09
N ASP A 21 7.82 10.11 -6.05
CA ASP A 21 9.16 9.72 -5.59
C ASP A 21 9.15 8.28 -5.05
N LYS A 22 10.26 7.56 -5.23
CA LYS A 22 10.38 6.17 -4.77
C LYS A 22 10.53 6.07 -3.25
N ALA A 23 10.91 7.14 -2.58
CA ALA A 23 11.06 7.23 -1.14
C ALA A 23 10.18 8.33 -0.54
N GLY A 24 9.62 8.05 0.63
CA GLY A 24 8.85 9.00 1.41
C GLY A 24 7.36 8.70 1.46
N GLU A 25 6.65 9.63 2.11
CA GLU A 25 5.23 9.58 2.37
C GLU A 25 4.54 10.70 1.58
N LEU A 26 3.55 10.36 0.78
CA LEU A 26 2.72 11.31 0.06
C LEU A 26 1.49 11.64 0.90
N ILE A 27 1.47 12.84 1.47
CA ILE A 27 0.34 13.33 2.24
C ILE A 27 -0.66 13.99 1.28
N ILE A 28 -1.88 13.49 1.24
CA ILE A 28 -2.96 14.06 0.45
C ILE A 28 -3.55 15.24 1.24
N GLU A 29 -3.19 16.45 0.81
CA GLU A 29 -3.62 17.69 1.47
C GLU A 29 -5.14 17.75 1.64
N ASN A 30 -5.60 18.26 2.79
CA ASN A 30 -7.02 18.37 3.19
C ASN A 30 -7.76 17.05 3.44
N THR A 31 -7.08 15.89 3.42
CA THR A 31 -7.74 14.60 3.71
C THR A 31 -7.20 13.89 4.94
N GLY A 32 -5.94 14.12 5.33
CA GLY A 32 -5.28 13.36 6.41
C GLY A 32 -4.66 12.04 5.95
N ILE A 33 -4.95 11.63 4.70
CA ILE A 33 -4.46 10.39 4.11
C ILE A 33 -2.98 10.52 3.76
N THR A 34 -2.21 9.53 4.18
CA THR A 34 -0.80 9.37 3.83
C THR A 34 -0.64 8.11 2.99
N LEU A 35 -0.18 8.25 1.75
CA LEU A 35 0.16 7.14 0.86
C LEU A 35 1.66 6.88 0.90
N TYR A 36 2.04 5.61 0.82
CA TYR A 36 3.42 5.18 0.87
C TYR A 36 4.03 5.10 -0.53
N SER A 37 5.24 5.64 -0.69
CA SER A 37 6.07 5.36 -1.86
C SER A 37 6.49 3.89 -1.90
N ILE A 38 6.95 3.42 -3.06
CA ILE A 38 7.26 2.00 -3.27
C ILE A 38 8.25 1.41 -2.24
N LEU A 39 9.22 2.18 -1.76
CA LEU A 39 10.15 1.73 -0.72
C LEU A 39 9.49 1.68 0.65
N ASP A 40 8.79 2.75 1.03
CA ASP A 40 8.11 2.84 2.32
C ASP A 40 7.01 1.78 2.44
N LEU A 41 6.26 1.57 1.36
CA LEU A 41 5.27 0.51 1.22
C LEU A 41 5.89 -0.85 1.57
N LEU A 42 7.03 -1.20 0.98
CA LEU A 42 7.67 -2.49 1.27
C LEU A 42 8.13 -2.59 2.73
N GLU A 43 8.71 -1.52 3.27
CA GLU A 43 9.16 -1.49 4.67
C GLU A 43 7.98 -1.64 5.65
N LYS A 44 6.87 -0.92 5.40
CA LYS A 44 5.65 -1.00 6.21
C LYS A 44 5.00 -2.37 6.08
N ASN A 45 4.86 -2.91 4.86
CA ASN A 45 4.30 -4.24 4.64
C ASN A 45 5.11 -5.31 5.38
N SER A 46 6.44 -5.20 5.38
CA SER A 46 7.29 -6.12 6.15
C SER A 46 7.18 -5.90 7.66
N THR A 47 7.12 -4.65 8.12
CA THR A 47 7.02 -4.29 9.55
C THR A 47 5.71 -4.77 10.17
N TYR A 48 4.60 -4.56 9.49
CA TYR A 48 3.27 -5.03 9.91
C TYR A 48 2.99 -6.48 9.52
N GLN A 49 3.95 -7.15 8.87
CA GLN A 49 3.83 -8.54 8.41
C GLN A 49 2.56 -8.77 7.57
N ILE A 50 2.21 -7.80 6.72
CA ILE A 50 0.97 -7.83 5.91
C ILE A 50 0.91 -9.11 5.09
N GLU A 51 2.02 -9.56 4.51
CA GLU A 51 2.04 -10.83 3.77
C GLU A 51 1.68 -12.07 4.62
N GLY A 52 1.89 -12.02 5.93
CA GLY A 52 1.52 -13.11 6.84
C GLY A 52 0.04 -13.11 7.23
N TRP A 53 -0.59 -11.94 7.30
CA TRP A 53 -2.01 -11.78 7.67
C TRP A 53 -2.91 -11.74 6.42
N GLU A 54 -2.52 -10.93 5.45
CA GLU A 54 -3.21 -10.58 4.22
C GLU A 54 -2.27 -10.81 3.01
N PRO A 55 -1.95 -12.07 2.67
CA PRO A 55 -0.97 -12.41 1.62
C PRO A 55 -1.33 -11.88 0.23
N ASP A 56 -2.61 -11.62 0.01
CA ASP A 56 -3.15 -11.14 -1.26
C ASP A 56 -3.25 -9.60 -1.32
N PHE A 57 -2.86 -8.90 -0.26
CA PHE A 57 -2.96 -7.45 -0.19
C PHE A 57 -1.60 -6.79 0.07
N PHE A 58 -1.49 -5.53 -0.32
CA PHE A 58 -0.41 -4.63 0.08
C PHE A 58 -0.99 -3.45 0.85
N LEU A 59 -0.38 -3.10 1.97
CA LEU A 59 -0.62 -1.86 2.68
C LEU A 59 -0.03 -0.69 1.88
N ILE A 60 -0.87 0.18 1.37
CA ILE A 60 -0.46 1.28 0.47
C ILE A 60 -0.47 2.66 1.14
N GLY A 61 -1.06 2.78 2.33
CA GLY A 61 -1.15 4.03 3.06
C GLY A 61 -1.98 3.88 4.32
N GLN A 62 -2.16 4.99 5.02
CA GLN A 62 -3.02 5.08 6.21
C GLN A 62 -3.65 6.47 6.35
N ASP A 63 -4.79 6.51 7.03
CA ASP A 63 -5.47 7.69 7.56
C ASP A 63 -5.68 7.48 9.05
N GLY A 64 -4.74 7.96 9.86
CA GLY A 64 -4.73 7.70 11.30
C GLY A 64 -4.66 6.20 11.62
N ASP A 65 -5.77 5.65 12.10
CA ASP A 65 -5.93 4.23 12.50
C ASP A 65 -6.38 3.33 11.34
N VAL A 66 -6.92 3.93 10.28
CA VAL A 66 -7.41 3.22 9.10
C VAL A 66 -6.25 3.02 8.12
N ALA A 67 -5.97 1.78 7.76
CA ALA A 67 -5.03 1.44 6.70
C ALA A 67 -5.75 1.25 5.36
N PHE A 68 -5.06 1.65 4.29
CA PHE A 68 -5.47 1.42 2.92
C PHE A 68 -4.72 0.23 2.35
N PHE A 69 -5.46 -0.71 1.77
CA PHE A 69 -4.94 -1.92 1.18
C PHE A 69 -5.30 -1.98 -0.30
N ILE A 70 -4.42 -2.57 -1.10
CA ILE A 70 -4.71 -2.88 -2.49
C ILE A 70 -4.46 -4.36 -2.74
N LYS A 71 -5.34 -4.98 -3.50
CA LYS A 71 -5.24 -6.40 -3.82
C LYS A 71 -4.20 -6.64 -4.91
N LYS A 72 -3.39 -7.67 -4.74
CA LYS A 72 -2.36 -8.10 -5.69
C LYS A 72 -3.05 -8.68 -6.93
N ASP A 73 -2.53 -8.37 -8.12
CA ASP A 73 -3.02 -8.90 -9.40
C ASP A 73 -4.55 -8.76 -9.61
N SER A 74 -5.15 -7.68 -9.08
CA SER A 74 -6.59 -7.45 -9.17
C SER A 74 -6.91 -6.12 -9.86
N ASP A 75 -8.16 -5.71 -9.81
CA ASP A 75 -8.55 -4.35 -10.18
C ASP A 75 -7.93 -3.34 -9.20
N ASP A 76 -7.82 -2.08 -9.62
CA ASP A 76 -7.30 -0.94 -8.83
C ASP A 76 -8.23 -0.53 -7.66
N THR A 77 -8.95 -1.49 -7.08
CA THR A 77 -9.83 -1.31 -5.94
C THR A 77 -9.00 -1.17 -4.67
N ILE A 78 -9.23 -0.07 -3.95
CA ILE A 78 -8.62 0.21 -2.66
C ILE A 78 -9.59 -0.22 -1.56
N TYR A 79 -9.09 -1.05 -0.66
CA TYR A 79 -9.78 -1.52 0.54
C TYR A 79 -9.32 -0.70 1.74
N MET A 80 -10.20 -0.53 2.72
CA MET A 80 -9.89 0.18 3.95
C MET A 80 -10.17 -0.75 5.11
N ASN A 81 -9.20 -0.91 5.99
CA ASN A 81 -9.38 -1.69 7.20
C ASN A 81 -8.51 -1.14 8.32
N ASP A 82 -8.92 -1.43 9.55
CA ASP A 82 -8.17 -1.07 10.74
C ASP A 82 -6.86 -1.88 10.83
N LEU A 83 -5.75 -1.23 11.17
CA LEU A 83 -4.46 -1.93 11.36
C LEU A 83 -4.52 -2.93 12.53
N GLY A 84 -5.40 -2.72 13.50
CA GLY A 84 -5.67 -3.64 14.59
C GLY A 84 -6.57 -4.82 14.19
N ALA A 85 -7.19 -4.79 13.01
CA ALA A 85 -8.08 -5.83 12.48
C ALA A 85 -7.46 -6.64 11.33
N LEU A 86 -6.12 -6.65 11.20
CA LEU A 86 -5.41 -7.50 10.23
C LEU A 86 -5.75 -8.99 10.46
N GLY A 87 -5.97 -9.75 9.39
CA GLY A 87 -6.41 -11.15 9.46
C GLY A 87 -7.91 -11.34 9.66
N SER A 88 -8.69 -10.25 9.65
CA SER A 88 -10.16 -10.27 9.68
C SER A 88 -10.78 -9.64 8.43
N LEU A 89 -10.00 -9.41 7.37
CA LEU A 89 -10.53 -9.00 6.06
C LEU A 89 -11.32 -10.19 5.49
N GLU A 90 -12.64 -10.13 5.53
CA GLU A 90 -13.55 -11.11 4.91
C GLU A 90 -13.98 -10.69 3.50
#